data_AF-K0PPD8-F1
#
_entry.id   AF-K0PPD8-F1
#
_cell.length_a   1.000
_cell.length_b   1.000
_cell.length_c   1.000
_cell.angle_alpha   90.00
_cell.angle_beta   90.00
_cell.angle_gamma   90.00
#
_symmetry.space_group_name_H-M   'P 1'
#
loop_
_entity.id
_entity.type
_entity.pdbx_description
1 polymer ?
#
loop_
_entity_poly.entity_id
_entity_poly.type
_entity_poly.pdbx_seq_one_letter_code
_entity_poly.pdbx_strand_id
1 'polypeptide(L)'
;MRIKTTIDLFEYWNRIRGQDLAPLRSQVEPTDLRQILSSVFLLETSDAGRVTFRLAGTRICDLFGRDLRGIPFAELFAHGHDDIEHTAGGVMSHAIPALLNATGFTAAGHRACFEIILLPLRSDDGEYDKLLGAIAPAIAASWLEVVPLQFLALDRSRLLHERLGDDARRDAVLEDELTLYPRPLSIADTMRRVMSSLFAETDAPGVPVRHNRMRA
;
A
#
# COMPACT_ATOMS: atom_id res chain seq x y z
N MET A 1 -4.97 -2.89 -7.33
CA MET A 1 -6.26 -2.31 -6.94
C MET A 1 -6.86 -1.78 -8.21
N ARG A 2 -8.11 -2.13 -8.50
CA ARG A 2 -8.73 -1.85 -9.81
C ARG A 2 -10.15 -1.33 -9.69
N ILE A 3 -10.81 -1.53 -8.55
CA ILE A 3 -12.20 -1.13 -8.36
C ILE A 3 -12.24 0.29 -7.82
N LYS A 4 -13.08 1.14 -8.43
CA LYS A 4 -13.18 2.56 -8.04
C LYS A 4 -13.44 2.75 -6.54
N THR A 5 -14.33 1.96 -5.95
CA THR A 5 -14.65 2.04 -4.51
C THR A 5 -13.43 1.84 -3.60
N THR A 6 -12.57 0.86 -3.90
CA THR A 6 -11.38 0.58 -3.09
C THR A 6 -10.30 1.63 -3.32
N ILE A 7 -10.16 2.14 -4.56
CA ILE A 7 -9.28 3.26 -4.89
C ILE A 7 -9.71 4.52 -4.12
N ASP A 8 -10.99 4.91 -4.23
CA ASP A 8 -11.53 6.12 -3.59
C ASP A 8 -11.34 6.08 -2.06
N LEU A 9 -11.61 4.93 -1.43
CA LEU A 9 -11.42 4.78 0.01
C LEU A 9 -9.93 4.87 0.41
N PHE A 10 -9.06 4.27 -0.39
CA PHE A 10 -7.62 4.30 -0.15
C PHE A 10 -7.03 5.72 -0.30
N GLU A 11 -7.42 6.43 -1.35
CA GLU A 11 -7.03 7.83 -1.57
C GLU A 11 -7.53 8.73 -0.44
N TYR A 12 -8.78 8.54 0.00
CA TYR A 12 -9.33 9.22 1.16
C TYR A 12 -8.47 8.96 2.41
N TRP A 13 -8.20 7.70 2.72
CA TRP A 13 -7.40 7.30 3.88
C TRP A 13 -5.98 7.88 3.84
N ASN A 14 -5.32 7.83 2.69
CA ASN A 14 -4.00 8.43 2.47
C ASN A 14 -4.04 9.97 2.69
N ARG A 15 -5.11 10.64 2.25
CA ARG A 15 -5.27 12.08 2.45
C ARG A 15 -5.40 12.44 3.93
N ILE A 16 -6.22 11.72 4.69
CA ILE A 16 -6.49 12.06 6.10
C ILE A 16 -5.34 11.66 7.04
N ARG A 17 -4.56 10.63 6.72
CA ARG A 17 -3.42 10.22 7.56
C ARG A 17 -2.23 11.17 7.47
N GLY A 18 -2.11 11.92 6.37
CA GLY A 18 -0.98 12.82 6.15
C GLY A 18 0.36 12.08 6.24
N GLN A 19 1.19 12.45 7.21
CA GLN A 19 2.51 11.85 7.44
C GLN A 19 2.49 10.67 8.43
N ASP A 20 1.35 10.40 9.06
CA ASP A 20 1.23 9.28 10.00
C ASP A 20 1.08 7.95 9.28
N LEU A 21 1.41 6.85 9.99
CA LEU A 21 1.22 5.49 9.50
C LEU A 21 -0.26 5.17 9.27
N ALA A 22 -1.14 5.69 10.13
CA ALA A 22 -2.59 5.59 10.02
C ALA A 22 -3.27 6.84 10.61
N PRO A 23 -4.45 7.23 10.13
CA PRO A 23 -5.22 8.31 10.74
C PRO A 23 -5.89 7.84 12.04
N LEU A 24 -6.26 8.79 12.89
CA LEU A 24 -7.17 8.55 14.01
C LEU A 24 -8.56 8.24 13.47
N ARG A 25 -9.29 7.38 14.18
CA ARG A 25 -10.70 7.10 13.87
C ARG A 25 -11.54 8.38 13.91
N SER A 26 -11.25 9.30 14.82
CA SER A 26 -11.94 10.60 14.95
C SER A 26 -11.74 11.53 13.74
N GLN A 27 -10.70 11.31 12.91
CA GLN A 27 -10.49 12.06 11.66
C GLN A 27 -11.35 11.53 10.50
N VAL A 28 -11.98 10.35 10.65
CA VAL A 28 -12.81 9.77 9.60
C VAL A 28 -14.20 10.42 9.60
N GLU A 29 -14.40 11.33 8.66
CA GLU A 29 -15.65 12.01 8.36
C GLU A 29 -16.52 11.22 7.35
N PRO A 30 -17.64 10.60 7.76
CA PRO A 30 -18.50 9.80 6.86
C PRO A 30 -19.03 10.59 5.66
N THR A 31 -19.20 11.89 5.87
CA THR A 31 -19.68 12.87 4.89
C THR A 31 -18.76 12.96 3.66
N ASP A 32 -17.46 12.76 3.82
CA ASP A 32 -16.50 12.73 2.72
C ASP A 32 -16.62 11.45 1.88
N LEU A 33 -17.17 10.39 2.47
CA LEU A 33 -17.32 9.06 1.88
C LEU A 33 -18.72 8.80 1.31
N ARG A 34 -19.62 9.81 1.28
CA ARG A 34 -21.05 9.63 0.90
C ARG A 34 -21.29 8.81 -0.36
N GLN A 35 -20.44 8.94 -1.38
CA GLN A 35 -20.58 8.21 -2.65
C GLN A 35 -20.28 6.71 -2.55
N ILE A 36 -19.54 6.29 -1.53
CA ILE A 36 -19.12 4.90 -1.33
C ILE A 36 -19.53 4.33 0.04
N LEU A 37 -20.18 5.12 0.90
CA LEU A 37 -20.44 4.77 2.30
C LEU A 37 -21.25 3.48 2.46
N SER A 38 -22.15 3.18 1.52
CA SER A 38 -22.90 1.92 1.51
C SER A 38 -22.01 0.68 1.33
N SER A 39 -20.83 0.84 0.76
CA SER A 39 -19.83 -0.21 0.53
C SER A 39 -18.68 -0.19 1.54
N VAL A 40 -18.74 0.66 2.58
CA VAL A 40 -17.71 0.83 3.60
C VAL A 40 -18.10 0.10 4.88
N PHE A 41 -17.12 -0.42 5.61
CA PHE A 41 -17.30 -1.03 6.92
C PHE A 41 -16.23 -0.55 7.91
N LEU A 42 -16.50 -0.73 9.20
CA LEU A 42 -15.56 -0.50 10.28
C LEU A 42 -15.45 -1.80 11.10
N LEU A 43 -14.23 -2.29 11.26
CA LEU A 43 -13.93 -3.41 12.15
C LEU A 43 -13.24 -2.91 13.42
N GLU A 44 -13.39 -3.65 14.51
CA GLU A 44 -12.64 -3.49 15.75
C GLU A 44 -12.24 -4.85 16.33
N THR A 45 -11.24 -4.85 17.20
CA THR A 45 -10.94 -6.00 18.05
C THR A 45 -11.97 -6.06 19.19
N SER A 46 -12.76 -7.13 19.23
CA SER A 46 -13.67 -7.41 20.35
C SER A 46 -12.93 -7.80 21.62
N ASP A 47 -13.61 -7.77 22.77
CA ASP A 47 -13.06 -8.21 24.07
C ASP A 47 -12.54 -9.66 24.05
N ALA A 48 -13.06 -10.49 23.14
CA ALA A 48 -12.62 -11.87 22.92
C ALA A 48 -11.39 -11.99 22.00
N GLY A 49 -10.78 -10.87 21.59
CA GLY A 49 -9.60 -10.84 20.72
C GLY A 49 -9.89 -11.13 19.24
N ARG A 50 -11.17 -11.14 18.82
CA ARG A 50 -11.59 -11.39 17.44
C ARG A 50 -11.86 -10.09 16.70
N VAL A 51 -11.53 -10.02 15.41
CA VAL A 51 -11.84 -8.85 14.58
C VAL A 51 -13.30 -8.93 14.12
N THR A 52 -14.15 -8.03 14.62
CA THR A 52 -15.60 -8.04 14.35
C THR A 52 -16.06 -6.73 13.71
N PHE A 53 -17.19 -6.78 13.01
CA PHE A 53 -17.83 -5.60 12.45
C PHE A 53 -18.44 -4.72 13.54
N ARG A 54 -18.00 -3.46 13.65
CA ARG A 54 -18.77 -2.42 14.34
C ARG A 54 -19.95 -1.96 13.52
N LEU A 55 -19.67 -1.72 12.24
CA LEU A 55 -20.57 -1.08 11.29
C LEU A 55 -20.30 -1.67 9.91
N ALA A 56 -21.36 -1.87 9.14
CA ALA A 56 -21.28 -2.21 7.73
C ALA A 56 -22.29 -1.34 6.97
N GLY A 57 -21.86 -0.81 5.83
CA GLY A 57 -22.72 -0.07 4.93
C GLY A 57 -23.85 -0.97 4.38
N THR A 58 -24.97 -0.35 4.01
CA THR A 58 -26.19 -1.07 3.62
C THR A 58 -25.97 -2.05 2.48
N ARG A 59 -25.19 -1.66 1.46
CA ARG A 59 -24.88 -2.53 0.33
C ARG A 59 -24.12 -3.79 0.76
N ILE A 60 -23.26 -3.70 1.77
CA ILE A 60 -22.59 -4.87 2.34
C ILE A 60 -23.60 -5.76 3.04
N CYS A 61 -24.48 -5.19 3.87
CA CYS A 61 -25.54 -5.96 4.54
C CYS A 61 -26.43 -6.68 3.51
N ASP A 62 -26.79 -6.01 2.42
CA ASP A 62 -27.59 -6.59 1.32
C ASP A 62 -26.83 -7.71 0.59
N LEU A 63 -25.51 -7.58 0.40
CA LEU A 63 -24.68 -8.66 -0.16
C LEU A 63 -24.75 -9.94 0.67
N PHE A 64 -24.85 -9.86 1.99
CA PHE A 64 -24.90 -11.03 2.89
C PHE A 64 -26.30 -11.34 3.41
N GLY A 65 -27.30 -10.55 3.03
CA GLY A 65 -28.70 -10.69 3.44
C GLY A 65 -28.95 -10.52 4.94
N ARG A 66 -28.05 -9.85 5.68
CA ARG A 66 -28.17 -9.64 7.14
C ARG A 66 -27.35 -8.45 7.64
N ASP A 67 -27.72 -7.90 8.79
CA ASP A 67 -26.84 -6.99 9.53
C ASP A 67 -25.58 -7.74 9.98
N LEU A 68 -24.41 -7.13 9.78
CA LEU A 68 -23.12 -7.70 10.12
C LEU A 68 -22.60 -7.22 11.47
N ARG A 69 -23.26 -6.30 12.17
CA ARG A 69 -22.77 -5.80 13.46
C ARG A 69 -22.51 -6.94 14.47
N GLY A 70 -21.32 -6.95 15.04
CA GLY A 70 -20.84 -7.94 15.99
C GLY A 70 -20.36 -9.26 15.36
N ILE A 71 -20.58 -9.47 14.06
CA ILE A 71 -20.14 -10.67 13.36
C ILE A 71 -18.61 -10.62 13.15
N PRO A 72 -17.87 -11.72 13.39
CA PRO A 72 -16.46 -11.82 13.04
C PRO A 72 -16.21 -11.67 11.54
N PHE A 73 -15.20 -10.89 11.16
CA PHE A 73 -14.87 -10.66 9.74
C PHE A 73 -14.53 -11.97 9.01
N ALA A 74 -13.84 -12.88 9.69
CA ALA A 74 -13.48 -14.19 9.16
C ALA A 74 -14.69 -15.07 8.80
N GLU A 75 -15.86 -14.87 9.44
CA GLU A 75 -17.07 -15.64 9.14
C GLU A 75 -17.66 -15.33 7.76
N LEU A 76 -17.24 -14.25 7.10
CA LEU A 76 -17.62 -14.02 5.72
C LEU A 76 -16.98 -15.02 4.75
N PHE A 77 -15.94 -15.73 5.17
CA PHE A 77 -15.17 -16.63 4.31
C PHE A 77 -15.51 -18.10 4.57
N ALA A 78 -15.49 -18.94 3.53
CA ALA A 78 -15.78 -20.38 3.68
C ALA A 78 -14.71 -21.13 4.47
N HIS A 79 -13.44 -20.75 4.28
CA HIS A 79 -12.26 -21.41 4.84
C HIS A 79 -11.17 -20.38 5.16
N GLY A 80 -10.12 -20.80 5.86
CA GLY A 80 -8.97 -19.93 6.16
C GLY A 80 -9.28 -18.85 7.19
N HIS A 81 -10.18 -19.11 8.13
CA HIS A 81 -10.58 -18.13 9.15
C HIS A 81 -9.38 -17.59 9.92
N ASP A 82 -8.45 -18.46 10.32
CA ASP A 82 -7.22 -18.06 11.00
C ASP A 82 -6.36 -17.15 10.14
N ASP A 83 -6.21 -17.42 8.84
CA ASP A 83 -5.43 -16.58 7.92
C ASP A 83 -6.08 -15.20 7.74
N ILE A 84 -7.41 -15.14 7.72
CA ILE A 84 -8.17 -13.88 7.62
C ILE A 84 -8.02 -13.06 8.90
N GLU A 85 -8.14 -13.69 10.08
CA GLU A 85 -7.90 -13.03 11.38
C GLU A 85 -6.46 -12.54 11.48
N HIS A 86 -5.46 -13.36 11.12
CA HIS A 86 -4.05 -12.96 11.10
C HIS A 86 -3.79 -11.82 10.13
N THR A 87 -4.44 -11.82 8.96
CA THR A 87 -4.32 -10.72 8.00
C THR A 87 -4.87 -9.42 8.58
N ALA A 88 -6.09 -9.45 9.15
CA ALA A 88 -6.71 -8.27 9.75
C ALA A 88 -5.90 -7.75 10.96
N GLY A 89 -5.49 -8.64 11.87
CA GLY A 89 -4.64 -8.31 13.01
C GLY A 89 -3.24 -7.84 12.62
N GLY A 90 -2.70 -8.35 11.51
CA GLY A 90 -1.43 -7.89 10.93
C GLY A 90 -1.51 -6.48 10.35
N VAL A 91 -2.62 -6.13 9.68
CA VAL A 91 -2.86 -4.75 9.18
C VAL A 91 -2.89 -3.77 10.34
N MET A 92 -3.57 -4.13 11.43
CA MET A 92 -3.61 -3.38 12.69
C MET A 92 -2.21 -3.25 13.30
N SER A 93 -1.57 -4.38 13.64
CA SER A 93 -0.30 -4.42 14.36
C SER A 93 0.87 -3.75 13.64
N HIS A 94 0.87 -3.78 12.31
CA HIS A 94 1.96 -3.22 11.51
C HIS A 94 1.63 -1.88 10.85
N ALA A 95 0.37 -1.43 10.94
CA ALA A 95 -0.12 -0.26 10.22
C ALA A 95 0.16 -0.30 8.70
N ILE A 96 0.16 -1.49 8.10
CA ILE A 96 0.35 -1.70 6.66
C ILE A 96 -0.99 -2.12 6.05
N PRO A 97 -1.60 -1.31 5.15
CA PRO A 97 -2.88 -1.65 4.55
C PRO A 97 -2.82 -2.95 3.73
N ALA A 98 -3.94 -3.65 3.61
CA ALA A 98 -4.05 -4.86 2.79
C ALA A 98 -5.17 -4.77 1.76
N LEU A 99 -4.97 -5.42 0.62
CA LEU A 99 -6.01 -5.67 -0.38
C LEU A 99 -6.19 -7.16 -0.56
N LEU A 100 -7.43 -7.61 -0.41
CA LEU A 100 -7.87 -8.96 -0.67
C LEU A 100 -8.66 -9.00 -1.98
N ASN A 101 -8.42 -10.03 -2.77
CA ASN A 101 -9.29 -10.44 -3.85
C ASN A 101 -10.04 -11.68 -3.38
N ALA A 102 -11.35 -11.68 -3.57
CA ALA A 102 -12.20 -12.79 -3.16
C ALA A 102 -13.28 -13.05 -4.22
N THR A 103 -13.75 -14.29 -4.27
CA THR A 103 -14.90 -14.69 -5.07
C THR A 103 -16.06 -15.02 -4.14
N GLY A 104 -17.17 -14.29 -4.29
CA GLY A 104 -18.40 -14.55 -3.54
C GLY A 104 -19.28 -15.57 -4.25
N PHE A 105 -19.90 -16.46 -3.48
CA PHE A 105 -20.80 -17.50 -3.97
C PHE A 105 -22.17 -17.38 -3.32
N THR A 106 -23.22 -17.65 -4.10
CA THR A 106 -24.60 -17.74 -3.61
C THR A 106 -25.06 -19.19 -3.58
N ALA A 107 -26.11 -19.48 -2.78
CA ALA A 107 -26.74 -20.80 -2.78
C ALA A 107 -27.34 -21.19 -4.15
N ALA A 108 -27.68 -20.20 -4.99
CA ALA A 108 -28.19 -20.40 -6.35
C ALA A 108 -27.09 -20.69 -7.39
N GLY A 109 -25.82 -20.75 -6.98
CA GLY A 109 -24.69 -21.04 -7.86
C GLY A 109 -24.12 -19.84 -8.61
N HIS A 110 -24.64 -18.62 -8.38
CA HIS A 110 -24.01 -17.40 -8.91
C HIS A 110 -22.67 -17.13 -8.21
N ARG A 111 -21.74 -16.53 -8.96
CA ARG A 111 -20.44 -16.07 -8.45
C ARG A 111 -20.08 -14.68 -8.96
N ALA A 112 -19.42 -13.89 -8.12
CA ALA A 112 -18.84 -12.60 -8.50
C ALA A 112 -17.48 -12.40 -7.82
N CYS A 113 -16.57 -11.72 -8.49
CA CYS A 113 -15.28 -11.33 -7.91
C CYS A 113 -15.41 -9.99 -7.18
N PHE A 114 -14.68 -9.84 -6.08
CA PHE A 114 -14.67 -8.66 -5.22
C PHE A 114 -13.24 -8.19 -4.93
N GLU A 115 -13.07 -6.90 -4.72
CA GLU A 115 -11.94 -6.38 -3.94
C GLU A 115 -12.43 -6.02 -2.53
N ILE A 116 -11.63 -6.38 -1.54
CA ILE A 116 -11.80 -5.99 -0.14
C ILE A 116 -10.55 -5.27 0.29
N ILE A 117 -10.67 -4.04 0.79
CA ILE A 117 -9.54 -3.28 1.30
C ILE A 117 -9.64 -3.14 2.82
N LEU A 118 -8.50 -3.30 3.49
CA LEU A 118 -8.35 -3.15 4.94
C LEU A 118 -7.32 -2.06 5.21
N LEU A 119 -7.75 -1.00 5.88
CA LEU A 119 -6.98 0.19 6.17
C LEU A 119 -6.92 0.40 7.69
N PRO A 120 -5.72 0.47 8.29
CA PRO A 120 -5.60 0.64 9.72
C PRO A 120 -6.10 2.01 10.15
N LEU A 121 -6.71 2.07 11.33
CA LEU A 121 -7.06 3.28 12.05
C LEU A 121 -6.51 3.19 13.46
N ARG A 122 -6.19 4.35 14.04
CA ARG A 122 -5.86 4.47 15.46
C ARG A 122 -7.12 4.80 16.27
N SER A 123 -7.26 4.24 17.46
CA SER A 123 -8.15 4.78 18.49
C SER A 123 -7.64 6.13 18.98
N ASP A 124 -8.48 6.85 19.72
CA ASP A 124 -8.06 8.11 20.36
C ASP A 124 -6.96 7.87 21.42
N ASP A 125 -6.85 6.64 21.95
CA ASP A 125 -5.78 6.21 22.86
C ASP A 125 -4.46 5.90 22.13
N GLY A 126 -4.44 5.98 20.79
CA GLY A 126 -3.26 5.79 19.95
C GLY A 126 -3.01 4.35 19.50
N GLU A 127 -3.81 3.39 19.96
CA GLU A 127 -3.71 1.98 19.59
C GLU A 127 -4.26 1.72 18.18
N TYR A 128 -3.62 0.83 17.42
CA TYR A 128 -4.08 0.45 16.07
C TYR A 128 -5.12 -0.68 16.14
N ASP A 129 -6.27 -0.43 16.76
CA ASP A 129 -7.27 -1.46 17.11
C ASP A 129 -8.48 -1.50 16.16
N LYS A 130 -8.48 -0.68 15.09
CA LYS A 130 -9.61 -0.51 14.18
C LYS A 130 -9.18 -0.61 12.72
N LEU A 131 -10.09 -1.09 11.89
CA LEU A 131 -9.92 -1.13 10.44
C LEU A 131 -11.06 -0.41 9.75
N LEU A 132 -10.75 0.55 8.88
CA LEU A 132 -11.66 1.03 7.86
C LEU A 132 -11.52 0.14 6.64
N GLY A 133 -12.62 -0.28 6.04
CA GLY A 133 -12.54 -1.08 4.83
C GLY A 133 -13.72 -0.90 3.90
N ALA A 134 -13.60 -1.49 2.71
CA ALA A 134 -14.69 -1.56 1.76
C ALA A 134 -14.74 -2.93 1.08
N ILE A 135 -15.94 -3.36 0.72
CA ILE A 135 -16.19 -4.55 -0.12
C ILE A 135 -16.91 -4.05 -1.38
N ALA A 136 -16.33 -4.34 -2.55
CA ALA A 136 -16.93 -3.92 -3.81
C ALA A 136 -16.77 -4.99 -4.90
N PRO A 137 -17.82 -5.26 -5.70
CA PRO A 137 -17.76 -6.21 -6.80
C PRO A 137 -16.96 -5.64 -7.97
N ALA A 138 -16.19 -6.49 -8.64
CA ALA A 138 -15.40 -6.11 -9.81
C ALA A 138 -16.28 -5.74 -11.01
N ILE A 139 -17.45 -6.37 -11.12
CA ILE A 139 -18.43 -6.15 -12.19
C ILE A 139 -19.80 -6.10 -11.53
N ALA A 140 -20.64 -5.13 -11.91
CA ALA A 140 -22.03 -5.10 -11.50
C ALA A 140 -22.78 -6.30 -12.12
N ALA A 141 -23.54 -7.02 -11.30
CA ALA A 141 -24.40 -8.10 -11.75
C ALA A 141 -25.80 -7.89 -11.16
N SER A 142 -26.84 -8.18 -11.94
CA SER A 142 -28.24 -7.91 -11.59
C SER A 142 -28.74 -8.68 -10.36
N TRP A 143 -28.06 -9.76 -9.98
CA TRP A 143 -28.40 -10.58 -8.83
C TRP A 143 -27.70 -10.13 -7.54
N LEU A 144 -26.66 -9.30 -7.62
CA LEU A 144 -26.00 -8.76 -6.42
C LEU A 144 -27.04 -7.99 -5.60
N GLU A 145 -26.98 -8.13 -4.28
CA GLU A 145 -27.91 -7.51 -3.30
C GLU A 145 -29.35 -8.06 -3.36
N VAL A 146 -29.69 -8.91 -4.34
CA VAL A 146 -30.99 -9.61 -4.45
C VAL A 146 -30.87 -11.05 -3.98
N VAL A 147 -29.78 -11.73 -4.38
CA VAL A 147 -29.46 -13.09 -3.94
C VAL A 147 -28.26 -13.01 -3.00
N PRO A 148 -28.42 -13.30 -1.71
CA PRO A 148 -27.35 -13.12 -0.75
C PRO A 148 -26.19 -14.10 -1.01
N LEU A 149 -24.99 -13.59 -0.79
CA LEU A 149 -23.77 -14.40 -0.71
C LEU A 149 -23.88 -15.33 0.50
N GLN A 150 -23.54 -16.59 0.27
CA GLN A 150 -23.39 -17.57 1.32
C GLN A 150 -22.01 -17.48 1.97
N PHE A 151 -20.98 -17.20 1.17
CA PHE A 151 -19.60 -17.02 1.62
C PHE A 151 -18.74 -16.36 0.54
N LEU A 152 -17.56 -15.90 0.97
CA LEU A 152 -16.43 -15.53 0.15
C LEU A 152 -15.38 -16.64 0.15
N ALA A 153 -14.72 -16.86 -0.98
CA ALA A 153 -13.47 -17.59 -1.05
C ALA A 153 -12.34 -16.58 -1.27
N LEU A 154 -11.29 -16.63 -0.44
CA LEU A 154 -10.12 -15.78 -0.63
C LEU A 154 -9.32 -16.28 -1.84
N ASP A 155 -9.14 -15.43 -2.84
CA ASP A 155 -8.34 -15.75 -4.03
C ASP A 155 -6.88 -15.31 -3.84
N ARG A 156 -6.68 -14.12 -3.27
CA ARG A 156 -5.36 -13.51 -3.05
C ARG A 156 -5.42 -12.49 -1.92
N SER A 157 -4.38 -12.46 -1.10
CA SER A 157 -4.08 -11.34 -0.19
C SER A 157 -2.78 -10.66 -0.59
N ARG A 158 -2.70 -9.34 -0.45
CA ARG A 158 -1.44 -8.59 -0.60
C ARG A 158 -1.43 -7.36 0.28
N LEU A 159 -0.28 -7.06 0.85
CA LEU A 159 -0.02 -5.79 1.54
C LEU A 159 0.19 -4.67 0.52
N LEU A 160 -0.31 -3.48 0.84
CA LEU A 160 -0.17 -2.25 0.09
C LEU A 160 0.99 -1.45 0.68
N HIS A 161 2.20 -1.75 0.20
CA HIS A 161 3.38 -0.97 0.50
C HIS A 161 3.42 0.24 -0.45
N GLU A 162 2.73 1.33 -0.12
CA GLU A 162 3.05 2.61 -0.74
C GLU A 162 4.20 3.27 0.01
N ARG A 163 5.19 3.79 -0.73
CA ARG A 163 6.39 4.50 -0.27
C ARG A 163 6.05 5.33 0.98
N LEU A 164 6.36 4.76 2.15
CA LEU A 164 6.58 5.53 3.37
C LEU A 164 7.56 6.64 2.99
N GLY A 165 7.31 7.88 3.42
CA GLY A 165 8.06 9.08 3.06
C GLY A 165 9.58 8.96 3.23
N ASP A 166 10.21 8.33 2.26
CA ASP A 166 11.66 8.08 2.17
C ASP A 166 12.34 9.13 1.30
N ASP A 167 11.62 10.17 0.87
CA ASP A 167 12.22 11.32 0.18
C ASP A 167 12.59 12.44 1.18
N ALA A 168 11.81 12.68 2.23
CA ALA A 168 12.11 13.77 3.18
C ALA A 168 13.14 13.40 4.26
N ARG A 169 13.16 12.13 4.71
CA ARG A 169 14.14 11.66 5.72
C ARG A 169 15.45 11.14 5.11
N ARG A 170 15.47 10.73 3.84
CA ARG A 170 16.75 10.43 3.17
C ARG A 170 17.49 11.69 2.80
N ASP A 171 16.84 12.74 2.31
CA ASP A 171 17.57 13.96 1.96
C ASP A 171 18.18 14.65 3.20
N ALA A 172 17.48 14.64 4.34
CA ALA A 172 17.99 15.25 5.58
C ALA A 172 19.06 14.41 6.32
N VAL A 173 19.05 13.08 6.17
CA VAL A 173 20.05 12.19 6.80
C VAL A 173 21.25 11.94 5.87
N LEU A 174 21.06 12.01 4.55
CA LEU A 174 22.13 11.83 3.57
C LEU A 174 23.01 13.08 3.41
N GLU A 175 22.52 14.29 3.68
CA GLU A 175 23.39 15.49 3.65
C GLU A 175 24.44 15.50 4.78
N ASP A 176 24.13 14.93 5.94
CA ASP A 176 25.03 14.95 7.12
C ASP A 176 26.05 13.79 7.11
N GLU A 177 25.71 12.61 6.57
CA GLU A 177 26.62 11.45 6.51
C GLU A 177 27.53 11.38 5.26
N LEU A 178 27.25 12.13 4.19
CA LEU A 178 28.04 12.07 2.94
C LEU A 178 29.32 12.93 2.95
N THR A 179 29.64 13.60 4.06
CA THR A 179 30.91 14.36 4.19
C THR A 179 32.10 13.53 4.68
N LEU A 180 31.91 12.26 5.08
CA LEU A 180 32.97 11.50 5.77
C LEU A 180 33.42 10.18 5.12
N TYR A 181 32.95 9.82 3.93
CA TYR A 181 33.47 8.64 3.22
C TYR A 181 33.74 8.90 1.73
N PRO A 182 34.98 8.74 1.26
CA PRO A 182 35.25 8.75 -0.17
C PRO A 182 34.58 7.54 -0.83
N ARG A 183 33.74 7.79 -1.84
CA ARG A 183 33.13 6.77 -2.69
C ARG A 183 34.21 5.82 -3.24
N PRO A 184 34.05 4.49 -3.17
CA PRO A 184 34.94 3.59 -3.88
C PRO A 184 34.74 3.78 -5.39
N LEU A 185 35.85 3.84 -6.12
CA LEU A 185 35.90 3.98 -7.58
C LEU A 185 35.11 2.86 -8.25
N SER A 186 34.19 3.24 -9.13
CA SER A 186 33.45 2.27 -9.95
C SER A 186 34.35 1.71 -11.05
N ILE A 187 34.09 0.48 -11.50
CA ILE A 187 34.70 -0.10 -12.70
C ILE A 187 34.54 0.85 -13.91
N ALA A 188 33.43 1.61 -13.96
CA ALA A 188 33.19 2.62 -14.99
C ALA A 188 34.19 3.79 -14.93
N ASP A 189 34.62 4.22 -13.74
CA ASP A 189 35.61 5.30 -13.56
C ASP A 189 37.01 4.84 -13.94
N THR A 190 37.35 3.58 -13.61
CA THR A 190 38.59 2.93 -14.06
C THR A 190 38.61 2.76 -15.57
N MET A 191 37.52 2.28 -16.18
CA MET A 191 37.40 2.16 -17.64
C MET A 191 37.51 3.53 -18.33
N ARG A 192 36.87 4.57 -17.79
CA ARG A 192 36.99 5.93 -18.34
C ARG A 192 38.43 6.41 -18.34
N ARG A 193 39.20 6.19 -17.26
CA ARG A 193 40.62 6.58 -17.18
C ARG A 193 41.51 5.82 -18.16
N VAL A 194 41.32 4.50 -18.31
CA VAL A 194 42.10 3.68 -19.24
C VAL A 194 41.80 4.07 -20.69
N MET A 195 40.53 4.33 -21.02
CA MET A 195 40.14 4.78 -22.34
C MET A 195 40.70 6.19 -22.64
N SER A 196 40.72 7.09 -21.67
CA SER A 196 41.35 8.43 -21.85
C SER A 196 42.87 8.36 -22.07
N SER A 197 43.58 7.38 -21.50
CA SER A 197 45.03 7.21 -21.73
C SER A 197 45.38 6.55 -23.06
N LEU A 198 44.48 5.75 -23.64
CA LEU A 198 44.72 5.07 -24.92
C LEU A 198 44.52 5.97 -26.15
N PHE A 199 43.83 7.11 -25.99
CA PHE A 199 43.63 8.10 -27.06
C PHE A 199 44.56 9.32 -26.95
N ALA A 200 45.52 9.30 -26.03
CA ALA A 200 46.43 10.42 -25.78
C ALA A 200 47.90 10.03 -26.03
N GLU A 201 48.23 9.57 -27.25
CA GLU A 201 49.62 9.54 -27.75
C GLU A 201 49.66 9.42 -29.29
N THR A 202 49.54 10.56 -29.98
CA THR A 202 50.17 10.77 -31.29
C THR A 202 50.50 12.24 -31.42
N ASP A 203 51.58 12.68 -30.77
CA ASP A 203 52.45 13.70 -31.34
C ASP A 203 53.83 13.61 -30.70
N ALA A 204 54.80 13.08 -31.45
CA ALA A 204 56.20 13.02 -31.02
C ALA A 204 56.86 14.39 -31.27
N PRO A 205 57.48 15.02 -30.26
CA PRO A 205 58.07 16.34 -30.40
C PRO A 205 59.45 16.30 -31.07
N GLY A 206 59.65 17.23 -32.00
CA GLY A 206 60.90 17.44 -32.73
C GLY A 206 62.10 17.79 -31.84
N VAL A 207 63.26 17.29 -32.27
CA VAL A 207 64.59 17.51 -31.70
C VAL A 207 65.04 18.96 -31.92
N PRO A 208 65.65 19.65 -30.92
CA PRO A 208 66.10 21.02 -31.04
C PRO A 208 67.53 21.11 -31.59
N VAL A 209 67.76 22.00 -32.56
CA VAL A 209 69.10 22.42 -32.99
C VAL A 209 69.42 23.80 -32.38
N ARG A 210 70.49 23.82 -31.57
CA ARG A 210 71.13 25.03 -31.02
C ARG A 210 71.98 25.72 -32.11
N HIS A 211 72.02 27.05 -32.14
CA HIS A 211 73.20 27.86 -31.74
C HIS A 211 73.07 29.37 -32.06
N ASN A 212 73.17 30.15 -30.98
CA ASN A 212 74.07 31.29 -30.75
C ASN A 212 73.87 32.68 -31.40
N ARG A 213 74.35 33.65 -30.61
CA ARG A 213 74.20 35.11 -30.60
C ARG A 213 74.96 35.91 -31.70
N MET A 214 74.33 37.04 -32.04
CA MET A 214 74.83 38.44 -32.18
C MET A 214 75.83 38.87 -33.27
N ARG A 215 75.40 39.98 -33.90
CA ARG A 215 76.10 41.22 -34.30
C ARG A 215 77.02 41.24 -35.55
N ALA A 216 76.75 42.31 -36.32
CA ALA A 216 77.60 43.12 -37.21
C ALA A 216 78.06 42.46 -38.52
#